data_AF-A0A1A7Y3Y9-F1
#
_entry.id   AF-A0A1A7Y3Y9-F1
#
_cell.length_a   1.000
_cell.length_b   1.000
_cell.length_c   1.000
_cell.angle_alpha   90.00
_cell.angle_beta   90.00
_cell.angle_gamma   90.00
#
_symmetry.space_group_name_H-M   'P 1'
#
loop_
_entity.id
_entity.type
_entity.pdbx_description
1 polymer ?
#
loop_
_entity_poly.entity_id
_entity_poly.type
_entity_poly.pdbx_seq_one_letter_code
_entity_poly.pdbx_strand_id
1 'polypeptide(L)'
;ADSTEDGVIFNQLTGFRGAAAPLDPSDRASRRLMSRLVARQRLQREGGAVRQLREREALAFRRMLYRCGIRVRGVAGANGNHGQQCDITAESFRHNPAHLNRLRPWLQRELKVLYGSHGSLVDIVQRIIMARLARHGLVNPPTLEEDLRPFLLARTEHFLHELVSFTRSPLSMDAYDLQAVYEPPPTTTEQYGLSSSSDGSSVIAISE
;
A
#
# COMPACT_ATOMS: atom_id res chain seq x y z
N ALA A 1 -17.43 -13.62 -18.87
CA ALA A 1 -16.00 -13.48 -19.22
C ALA A 1 -15.70 -11.99 -19.33
N ASP A 2 -14.56 -11.56 -18.79
CA ASP A 2 -14.03 -10.17 -18.80
C ASP A 2 -14.67 -9.11 -17.87
N SER A 3 -14.68 -9.39 -16.56
CA SER A 3 -14.63 -8.31 -15.54
C SER A 3 -13.17 -7.90 -15.28
N THR A 4 -12.46 -7.58 -16.36
CA THR A 4 -11.00 -7.47 -16.44
C THR A 4 -10.51 -6.11 -15.93
N GLU A 5 -9.96 -6.14 -14.71
CA GLU A 5 -8.93 -5.20 -14.24
C GLU A 5 -9.31 -3.72 -14.09
N ASP A 6 -10.58 -3.38 -13.86
CA ASP A 6 -10.95 -2.00 -13.52
C ASP A 6 -10.16 -1.50 -12.30
N GLY A 7 -9.56 -0.32 -12.45
CA GLY A 7 -8.78 0.33 -11.42
C GLY A 7 -9.62 0.76 -10.21
N VAL A 8 -8.96 1.00 -9.07
CA VAL A 8 -9.66 1.42 -7.84
C VAL A 8 -10.49 2.71 -8.03
N ILE A 9 -10.05 3.63 -8.89
CA ILE A 9 -10.80 4.86 -9.19
C ILE A 9 -12.07 4.55 -9.97
N PHE A 10 -12.00 3.70 -10.98
CA PHE A 10 -13.14 3.37 -11.85
C PHE A 10 -14.17 2.49 -11.16
N ASN A 11 -13.75 1.56 -10.29
CA ASN A 11 -14.67 0.76 -9.47
C ASN A 11 -15.55 1.63 -8.53
N GLN A 12 -15.08 2.82 -8.13
CA GLN A 12 -15.89 3.75 -7.34
C GLN A 12 -16.88 4.55 -8.19
N LEU A 13 -16.50 4.86 -9.44
CA LEU A 13 -17.34 5.61 -10.38
C LEU A 13 -18.50 4.76 -10.93
N THR A 14 -18.33 3.44 -11.01
CA THR A 14 -19.33 2.50 -11.56
C THR A 14 -20.35 1.98 -10.52
N GLY A 15 -20.35 2.48 -9.29
CA GLY A 15 -21.44 2.23 -8.32
C GLY A 15 -21.13 1.32 -7.13
N PHE A 16 -19.87 0.96 -6.87
CA PHE A 16 -19.50 0.27 -5.62
C PHE A 16 -18.78 1.22 -4.64
N ARG A 17 -19.59 1.83 -3.77
CA ARG A 17 -19.22 2.48 -2.49
C ARG A 17 -18.29 3.69 -2.61
N GLY A 18 -18.87 4.87 -2.41
CA GLY A 18 -18.17 6.16 -2.37
C GLY A 18 -17.10 6.25 -1.29
N ALA A 19 -16.21 7.22 -1.50
CA ALA A 19 -15.20 7.79 -0.59
C ALA A 19 -15.01 7.06 0.74
N ALA A 20 -13.89 6.33 0.87
CA ALA A 20 -13.33 5.89 2.15
C ALA A 20 -14.37 5.43 3.19
N ALA A 21 -15.36 4.64 2.77
CA ALA A 21 -16.30 4.09 3.72
C ALA A 21 -15.56 3.21 4.74
N PRO A 22 -15.92 3.26 6.03
CA PRO A 22 -15.31 2.44 7.07
C PRO A 22 -15.30 0.97 6.65
N LEU A 23 -14.23 0.27 7.04
CA LEU A 23 -14.09 -1.18 6.92
C LEU A 23 -15.45 -1.82 7.22
N ASP A 24 -16.10 -2.42 6.22
CA ASP A 24 -17.14 -3.38 6.51
C ASP A 24 -16.42 -4.66 6.96
N PRO A 25 -16.42 -4.98 8.27
CA PRO A 25 -15.69 -6.12 8.80
C PRO A 25 -16.25 -7.45 8.26
N SER A 26 -17.46 -7.43 7.67
CA SER A 26 -18.12 -8.57 7.04
C SER A 26 -17.53 -8.93 5.68
N ASP A 27 -16.90 -7.97 4.99
CA ASP A 27 -16.37 -8.19 3.65
C ASP A 27 -15.26 -9.26 3.67
N ARG A 28 -15.49 -10.35 2.93
CA ARG A 28 -14.56 -11.46 2.76
C ARG A 28 -13.20 -10.96 2.27
N ALA A 29 -13.18 -9.90 1.46
CA ALA A 29 -11.96 -9.29 0.95
C ALA A 29 -11.15 -8.62 2.07
N SER A 30 -11.81 -7.86 2.95
CA SER A 30 -11.21 -7.24 4.14
C SER A 30 -10.63 -8.29 5.09
N ARG A 31 -11.38 -9.36 5.40
CA ARG A 31 -10.88 -10.46 6.24
C ARG A 31 -9.62 -11.12 5.67
N ARG A 32 -9.61 -11.38 4.35
CA ARG A 32 -8.42 -11.92 3.66
C ARG A 32 -7.23 -10.96 3.73
N LEU A 33 -7.46 -9.65 3.63
CA LEU A 33 -6.40 -8.65 3.80
C LEU A 33 -5.81 -8.73 5.21
N MET A 34 -6.67 -8.73 6.22
CA MET A 34 -6.28 -8.78 7.63
C MET A 34 -5.41 -10.00 7.94
N SER A 35 -5.85 -11.20 7.52
CA SER A 35 -5.06 -12.42 7.70
C SER A 35 -3.69 -12.33 7.02
N ARG A 36 -3.62 -11.72 5.83
CA ARG A 36 -2.34 -11.51 5.12
C ARG A 36 -1.43 -10.51 5.85
N LEU A 37 -1.97 -9.43 6.41
CA LEU A 37 -1.19 -8.46 7.18
C LEU A 37 -0.60 -9.07 8.45
N VAL A 38 -1.40 -9.87 9.17
CA VAL A 38 -0.95 -10.58 10.38
C VAL A 38 0.14 -11.60 10.04
N ALA A 39 -0.07 -12.43 9.01
CA ALA A 39 0.94 -13.42 8.58
C ALA A 39 2.26 -12.74 8.18
N ARG A 40 2.17 -11.62 7.46
CA ARG A 40 3.32 -10.82 7.05
C ARG A 40 4.07 -10.23 8.24
N GLN A 41 3.35 -9.70 9.23
CA GLN A 41 3.95 -9.11 10.43
C GLN A 41 4.72 -10.16 11.25
N ARG A 42 4.21 -11.39 11.34
CA ARG A 42 4.91 -12.51 12.00
C ARG A 42 6.23 -12.82 11.28
N LEU A 43 6.19 -13.00 9.96
CA LEU A 43 7.40 -13.27 9.16
C LEU A 43 8.45 -12.16 9.29
N GLN A 44 8.03 -10.89 9.29
CA GLN A 44 8.94 -9.74 9.48
C GLN A 44 9.60 -9.72 10.87
N ARG A 45 8.91 -10.18 11.93
CA ARG A 45 9.47 -10.28 13.29
C ARG A 45 10.41 -11.47 13.45
N GLU A 46 10.07 -12.60 12.81
CA GLU A 46 10.81 -13.85 12.92
C GLU A 46 12.06 -13.89 12.01
N GLY A 47 12.35 -12.81 11.28
CA GLY A 47 13.47 -12.75 10.33
C GLY A 47 13.31 -13.72 9.16
N GLY A 48 12.11 -14.24 8.93
CA GLY A 48 11.82 -15.19 7.86
C GLY A 48 11.98 -14.53 6.50
N ALA A 49 12.51 -15.27 5.52
CA ALA A 49 12.59 -14.81 4.14
C ALA A 49 11.17 -14.55 3.60
N VAL A 50 10.76 -13.29 3.57
CA VAL A 50 9.49 -12.90 2.94
C VAL A 50 9.65 -13.12 1.44
N ARG A 51 8.90 -14.07 0.89
CA ARG A 51 8.94 -14.39 -0.55
C ARG A 51 8.52 -13.15 -1.35
N GLN A 52 9.29 -12.83 -2.40
CA GLN A 52 8.87 -11.83 -3.37
C GLN A 52 7.51 -12.23 -3.97
N LEU A 53 6.57 -11.29 -3.96
CA LEU A 53 5.23 -11.49 -4.54
C LEU A 53 5.35 -11.45 -6.06
N ARG A 54 4.61 -12.32 -6.76
CA ARG A 54 4.48 -12.17 -8.22
C ARG A 54 3.81 -10.83 -8.51
N GLU A 55 4.13 -10.19 -9.64
CA GLU A 55 3.59 -8.86 -10.00
C GLU A 55 2.06 -8.79 -9.85
N ARG A 56 1.34 -9.80 -10.35
CA ARG A 56 -0.12 -9.91 -10.23
C ARG A 56 -0.61 -9.96 -8.76
N GLU A 57 0.10 -10.69 -7.90
CA GLU A 57 -0.24 -10.82 -6.48
C GLU A 57 0.06 -9.52 -5.71
N ALA A 58 1.13 -8.82 -6.10
CA ALA A 58 1.49 -7.51 -5.57
C ALA A 58 0.44 -6.45 -5.95
N LEU A 59 0.02 -6.41 -7.22
CA LEU A 59 -1.06 -5.52 -7.68
C LEU A 59 -2.37 -5.79 -6.95
N ALA A 60 -2.76 -7.07 -6.79
CA ALA A 60 -3.97 -7.44 -6.06
C ALA A 60 -3.90 -7.02 -4.57
N PHE A 61 -2.73 -7.17 -3.95
CA PHE A 61 -2.50 -6.73 -2.56
C PHE A 61 -2.62 -5.21 -2.42
N ARG A 62 -1.93 -4.45 -3.28
CA ARG A 62 -1.99 -2.97 -3.30
C ARG A 62 -3.42 -2.48 -3.56
N ARG A 63 -4.16 -3.06 -4.52
CA ARG A 63 -5.58 -2.75 -4.75
C ARG A 63 -6.41 -2.91 -3.48
N MET A 64 -6.15 -3.96 -2.69
CA MET A 64 -6.87 -4.20 -1.45
C MET A 64 -6.55 -3.14 -0.38
N LEU A 65 -5.29 -2.70 -0.27
CA LEU A 65 -4.90 -1.62 0.64
C LEU A 65 -5.66 -0.32 0.34
N TYR A 66 -5.71 0.11 -0.93
CA TYR A 66 -6.48 1.30 -1.32
C TYR A 66 -7.97 1.14 -1.04
N ARG A 67 -8.56 -0.03 -1.37
CA ARG A 67 -9.98 -0.29 -1.12
C ARG A 67 -10.32 -0.22 0.37
N CYS A 68 -9.50 -0.82 1.21
CA CYS A 68 -9.68 -0.84 2.67
C CYS A 68 -9.19 0.44 3.36
N GLY A 69 -8.60 1.40 2.62
CA GLY A 69 -8.07 2.63 3.19
C GLY A 69 -6.85 2.42 4.11
N ILE A 70 -6.20 1.27 4.06
CA ILE A 70 -5.06 0.95 4.91
C ILE A 70 -3.79 1.57 4.32
N ARG A 71 -3.18 2.48 5.07
CA ARG A 71 -1.95 3.19 4.71
C ARG A 71 -0.76 2.62 5.47
N VAL A 72 0.44 2.80 4.93
CA VAL A 72 1.70 2.40 5.55
C VAL A 72 1.91 3.21 6.84
N ARG A 73 2.32 2.54 7.92
CA ARG A 73 2.73 3.20 9.16
C ARG A 73 4.20 3.54 9.16
N GLY A 74 5.02 2.68 8.57
CA GLY A 74 6.47 2.81 8.54
C GLY A 74 7.14 1.60 7.89
N VAL A 75 8.45 1.52 8.02
CA VAL A 75 9.28 0.44 7.47
C VAL A 75 9.90 -0.33 8.64
N ALA A 76 9.66 -1.64 8.72
CA ALA A 76 10.20 -2.51 9.75
C ALA A 76 11.73 -2.47 9.74
N GLY A 77 12.36 -2.37 10.92
CA GLY A 77 13.81 -2.23 11.05
C GLY A 77 14.33 -0.78 11.08
N ALA A 78 13.52 0.20 10.66
CA ALA A 78 13.86 1.63 10.80
C ALA A 78 13.62 2.18 12.23
N ASN A 79 13.05 1.36 13.12
CA ASN A 79 12.71 1.76 14.49
C ASN A 79 13.91 1.74 15.47
N GLY A 80 15.07 1.23 15.04
CA GLY A 80 16.27 1.11 15.88
C GLY A 80 17.47 1.96 15.44
N ASN A 81 17.50 2.35 14.16
CA ASN A 81 18.43 3.33 13.64
C ASN A 81 17.60 4.28 12.79
N HIS A 82 17.70 5.57 13.08
CA HIS A 82 17.25 6.65 12.20
C HIS A 82 18.08 6.61 10.91
N GLY A 83 17.94 5.53 10.13
CA GLY A 83 18.52 5.39 8.81
C GLY A 83 18.11 6.63 8.03
N GLN A 84 19.13 7.37 7.62
CA GLN A 84 19.06 8.69 7.03
C GLN A 84 17.91 8.75 6.03
N GLN A 85 16.77 9.33 6.44
CA GLN A 85 15.62 9.46 5.56
C GLN A 85 16.08 10.24 4.34
N CYS A 86 15.72 9.76 3.15
CA CYS A 86 16.15 10.45 1.93
C CYS A 86 15.52 11.84 1.90
N ASP A 87 16.34 12.84 1.56
CA ASP A 87 15.83 14.19 1.33
C ASP A 87 14.91 14.18 0.09
N ILE A 88 13.72 14.77 0.28
CA ILE A 88 12.62 14.82 -0.67
C ILE A 88 12.50 16.20 -1.36
N THR A 89 13.48 17.08 -1.18
CA THR A 89 13.57 18.37 -1.86
C THR A 89 13.81 18.22 -3.37
N ALA A 90 13.37 19.21 -4.15
CA ALA A 90 13.69 19.30 -5.58
C ALA A 90 15.20 19.41 -5.83
N GLU A 91 15.95 19.97 -4.88
CA GLU A 91 17.39 20.09 -4.96
C GLU A 91 18.08 18.73 -4.80
N SER A 92 17.67 17.92 -3.82
CA SER A 92 18.13 16.53 -3.65
C SER A 92 17.89 15.70 -4.93
N PHE A 93 16.72 15.82 -5.55
CA PHE A 93 16.43 15.11 -6.80
C PHE A 93 17.30 15.55 -7.99
N ARG A 94 17.70 16.84 -8.03
CA ARG A 94 18.61 17.36 -9.05
C ARG A 94 20.03 16.86 -8.86
N HIS A 95 20.51 16.80 -7.62
CA HIS A 95 21.83 16.28 -7.27
C HIS A 95 21.93 14.77 -7.42
N ASN A 96 20.84 14.04 -7.14
CA ASN A 96 20.79 12.59 -7.23
C ASN A 96 19.59 12.13 -8.10
N PRO A 97 19.73 12.10 -9.44
CA PRO A 97 18.67 11.66 -10.34
C PRO A 97 18.32 10.18 -10.18
N ALA A 98 19.20 9.35 -9.62
CA ALA A 98 18.91 7.94 -9.34
C ALA A 98 17.79 7.81 -8.29
N HIS A 99 17.76 8.70 -7.30
CA HIS A 99 16.71 8.72 -6.29
C HIS A 99 15.33 9.01 -6.89
N LEU A 100 15.25 9.94 -7.83
CA LEU A 100 14.03 10.23 -8.57
C LEU A 100 13.65 9.09 -9.52
N ASN A 101 14.61 8.49 -10.23
CA ASN A 101 14.36 7.40 -11.18
C ASN A 101 13.82 6.14 -10.49
N ARG A 102 14.17 5.89 -9.23
CA ARG A 102 13.60 4.81 -8.40
C ARG A 102 12.08 4.92 -8.26
N LEU A 103 11.51 6.13 -8.33
CA LEU A 103 10.06 6.33 -8.23
C LEU A 103 9.31 5.85 -9.48
N ARG A 104 9.96 5.69 -10.63
CA ARG A 104 9.29 5.28 -11.88
C ARG A 104 8.57 3.93 -11.76
N PRO A 105 9.21 2.80 -11.41
CA PRO A 105 8.53 1.52 -11.29
C PRO A 105 7.45 1.54 -10.20
N TRP A 106 7.68 2.26 -9.10
CA TRP A 106 6.70 2.42 -8.03
C TRP A 106 5.45 3.15 -8.52
N LEU A 107 5.61 4.31 -9.15
CA LEU A 107 4.50 5.09 -9.71
C LEU A 107 3.72 4.28 -10.74
N GLN A 108 4.43 3.55 -11.61
CA GLN A 108 3.77 2.72 -12.61
C GLN A 108 2.87 1.66 -11.97
N ARG A 109 3.36 0.98 -10.92
CA ARG A 109 2.56 -0.01 -10.17
C ARG A 109 1.35 0.63 -9.49
N GLU A 110 1.54 1.72 -8.76
CA GLU A 110 0.47 2.38 -8.02
C GLU A 110 -0.59 2.98 -8.94
N LEU A 111 -0.19 3.56 -10.08
CA LEU A 111 -1.12 4.06 -11.07
C LEU A 111 -1.85 2.92 -11.79
N LYS A 112 -1.20 1.78 -12.08
CA LYS A 112 -1.89 0.55 -12.54
C LYS A 112 -2.90 0.03 -11.52
N VAL A 113 -2.65 0.20 -10.23
CA VAL A 113 -3.62 -0.14 -9.17
C VAL A 113 -4.83 0.79 -9.23
N LEU A 114 -4.62 2.09 -9.46
CA LEU A 114 -5.68 3.10 -9.47
C LEU A 114 -6.49 3.13 -10.77
N TYR A 115 -5.83 3.00 -11.91
CA TYR A 115 -6.43 3.09 -13.25
C TYR A 115 -6.63 1.74 -13.94
N GLY A 116 -6.07 0.64 -13.44
CA GLY A 116 -6.30 -0.67 -14.02
C GLY A 116 -5.67 -0.84 -15.40
N SER A 117 -6.45 -1.31 -16.37
CA SER A 117 -6.04 -1.57 -17.76
C SER A 117 -5.84 -0.29 -18.61
N HIS A 118 -6.15 0.89 -18.08
CA HIS A 118 -5.99 2.17 -18.78
C HIS A 118 -4.52 2.64 -18.81
N GLY A 119 -3.67 1.94 -19.57
CA GLY A 119 -2.22 2.19 -19.65
C GLY A 119 -1.84 3.61 -20.09
N SER A 120 -2.59 4.22 -21.02
CA SER A 120 -2.33 5.60 -21.44
C SER A 120 -2.49 6.62 -20.32
N LEU A 121 -3.50 6.45 -19.45
CA LEU A 121 -3.69 7.30 -18.27
C LEU A 121 -2.55 7.10 -17.27
N VAL A 122 -2.11 5.86 -17.07
CA VAL A 122 -0.93 5.55 -16.23
C VAL A 122 0.28 6.34 -16.72
N ASP A 123 0.59 6.30 -18.02
CA ASP A 123 1.78 6.94 -18.59
C ASP A 123 1.71 8.48 -18.52
N ILE A 124 0.54 9.04 -18.82
CA ILE A 124 0.32 10.50 -18.78
C ILE A 124 0.46 11.01 -17.35
N VAL A 125 -0.23 10.38 -16.40
CA VAL A 125 -0.22 10.82 -14.99
C VAL A 125 1.15 10.58 -14.36
N GLN A 126 1.83 9.49 -14.71
CA GLN A 126 3.22 9.25 -14.28
C GLN A 126 4.15 10.37 -14.76
N ARG A 127 4.05 10.80 -16.03
CA ARG A 127 4.86 11.92 -16.55
C ARG A 127 4.59 13.22 -15.82
N ILE A 128 3.32 13.53 -15.54
CA ILE A 128 2.92 14.73 -14.80
C ILE A 128 3.52 14.71 -13.39
N ILE A 129 3.36 13.60 -12.66
CA ILE A 129 3.91 13.45 -11.31
C ILE A 129 5.43 13.59 -11.33
N MET A 130 6.12 12.85 -12.20
CA MET A 130 7.59 12.90 -12.29
C MET A 130 8.11 14.31 -12.58
N ALA A 131 7.46 15.05 -13.49
CA ALA A 131 7.82 16.43 -13.80
C ALA A 131 7.61 17.37 -12.60
N ARG A 132 6.51 17.18 -11.85
CA ARG A 132 6.22 17.96 -10.64
C ARG A 132 7.27 17.71 -9.56
N LEU A 133 7.60 16.43 -9.30
CA LEU A 133 8.59 16.04 -8.30
C LEU A 133 9.98 16.60 -8.62
N ALA A 134 10.40 16.53 -9.88
CA ALA A 134 11.68 17.09 -10.30
C ALA A 134 11.79 18.61 -10.07
N ARG A 135 10.68 19.33 -10.20
CA ARG A 135 10.64 20.80 -10.08
C ARG A 135 10.44 21.28 -8.65
N HIS A 136 9.60 20.61 -7.87
CA HIS A 136 9.09 21.12 -6.59
C HIS A 136 9.37 20.20 -5.40
N GLY A 137 9.80 18.96 -5.64
CA GLY A 137 9.98 17.96 -4.58
C GLY A 137 8.66 17.55 -3.92
N LEU A 138 8.75 17.01 -2.70
CA LEU A 138 7.59 16.60 -1.87
C LEU A 138 7.49 17.39 -0.55
N VAL A 139 8.17 18.54 -0.45
CA VAL A 139 8.26 19.30 0.82
C VAL A 139 6.91 19.90 1.23
N ASN A 140 6.04 20.20 0.27
CA ASN A 140 4.72 20.80 0.49
C ASN A 140 3.58 19.85 0.05
N PRO A 141 3.18 18.87 0.90
CA PRO A 141 2.11 17.94 0.57
C PRO A 141 0.76 18.59 0.21
N PRO A 142 0.28 19.67 0.86
CA PRO A 142 -1.01 20.27 0.52
C PRO A 142 -1.09 20.79 -0.92
N THR A 143 -0.06 21.49 -1.38
CA THR A 143 0.01 21.98 -2.76
C THR A 143 0.01 20.82 -3.75
N LEU A 144 0.78 19.77 -3.45
CA LEU A 144 0.83 18.59 -4.30
C LEU A 144 -0.52 17.85 -4.35
N GLU A 145 -1.25 17.85 -3.25
CA GLU A 145 -2.60 17.31 -3.19
C GLU A 145 -3.54 18.05 -4.13
N GLU A 146 -3.53 19.38 -4.11
CA GLU A 146 -4.33 20.21 -5.01
C GLU A 146 -3.99 19.94 -6.49
N ASP A 147 -2.70 19.82 -6.83
CA ASP A 147 -2.26 19.53 -8.20
C ASP A 147 -2.70 18.14 -8.68
N LEU A 148 -2.69 17.14 -7.80
CA LEU A 148 -2.95 15.74 -8.16
C LEU A 148 -4.42 15.32 -8.01
N ARG A 149 -5.21 16.07 -7.24
CA ARG A 149 -6.63 15.79 -7.00
C ARG A 149 -7.46 15.64 -8.28
N PRO A 150 -7.27 16.45 -9.34
CA PRO A 150 -7.99 16.27 -10.60
C PRO A 150 -7.76 14.90 -11.27
N PHE A 151 -6.61 14.26 -11.02
CA PHE A 151 -6.24 12.99 -11.63
C PHE A 151 -6.60 11.79 -10.73
N LEU A 152 -6.36 11.91 -9.43
CA LEU A 152 -6.45 10.80 -8.47
C LEU A 152 -7.74 10.81 -7.64
N LEU A 153 -8.55 11.87 -7.72
CA LEU A 153 -9.83 12.03 -7.06
C LEU A 153 -9.75 11.74 -5.54
N ALA A 154 -10.69 10.96 -5.00
CA ALA A 154 -10.73 10.59 -3.59
C ALA A 154 -9.54 9.71 -3.13
N ARG A 155 -8.65 9.28 -4.04
CA ARG A 155 -7.46 8.47 -3.71
C ARG A 155 -6.19 9.29 -3.57
N THR A 156 -6.25 10.60 -3.81
CA THR A 156 -5.10 11.51 -3.78
C THR A 156 -4.34 11.45 -2.45
N GLU A 157 -5.03 11.63 -1.33
CA GLU A 157 -4.37 11.60 0.00
C GLU A 157 -3.70 10.26 0.30
N HIS A 158 -4.38 9.14 0.01
CA HIS A 158 -3.82 7.81 0.23
C HIS A 158 -2.56 7.63 -0.61
N PHE A 159 -2.65 7.97 -1.91
CA PHE A 159 -1.52 7.86 -2.83
C PHE A 159 -0.33 8.72 -2.38
N LEU A 160 -0.58 9.96 -1.96
CA LEU A 160 0.48 10.86 -1.48
C LEU A 160 1.13 10.37 -0.20
N HIS A 161 0.36 9.83 0.72
CA HIS A 161 0.89 9.22 1.94
C HIS A 161 1.88 8.09 1.62
N GLU A 162 1.50 7.19 0.72
CA GLU A 162 2.36 6.09 0.28
C GLU A 162 3.59 6.59 -0.49
N LEU A 163 3.42 7.61 -1.36
CA LEU A 163 4.51 8.20 -2.14
C LEU A 163 5.57 8.83 -1.24
N VAL A 164 5.15 9.62 -0.25
CA VAL A 164 6.08 10.25 0.71
C VAL A 164 6.83 9.19 1.52
N SER A 165 6.13 8.14 1.97
CA SER A 165 6.75 7.05 2.73
C SER A 165 7.80 6.31 1.90
N PHE A 166 7.49 5.96 0.65
CA PHE A 166 8.45 5.28 -0.23
C PHE A 166 9.63 6.18 -0.61
N THR A 167 9.38 7.47 -0.85
CA THR A 167 10.42 8.42 -1.24
C THR A 167 11.39 8.69 -0.10
N ARG A 168 10.93 8.73 1.15
CA ARG A 168 11.82 8.87 2.32
C ARG A 168 12.65 7.62 2.61
N SER A 169 12.23 6.47 2.10
CA SER A 169 12.96 5.22 2.26
C SER A 169 14.12 5.12 1.27
N PRO A 170 15.33 4.69 1.69
CA PRO A 170 16.44 4.42 0.76
C PRO A 170 16.29 3.09 0.00
N LEU A 171 15.26 2.30 0.32
CA LEU A 171 15.10 0.94 -0.18
C LEU A 171 14.65 0.91 -1.66
N SER A 172 15.04 -0.14 -2.38
CA SER A 172 14.41 -0.48 -3.65
C SER A 172 12.92 -0.78 -3.47
N MET A 173 12.13 -0.75 -4.54
CA MET A 173 10.70 -1.06 -4.46
C MET A 173 10.45 -2.44 -3.84
N ASP A 174 11.21 -3.46 -4.24
CA ASP A 174 11.05 -4.81 -3.70
C ASP A 174 11.41 -4.87 -2.22
N ALA A 175 12.54 -4.28 -1.82
CA ALA A 175 12.94 -4.26 -0.41
C ALA A 175 11.96 -3.46 0.46
N TYR A 176 11.45 -2.34 -0.06
CA TYR A 176 10.42 -1.56 0.60
C TYR A 176 9.14 -2.37 0.76
N ASP A 177 8.68 -3.04 -0.29
CA ASP A 177 7.51 -3.90 -0.23
C ASP A 177 7.67 -5.04 0.77
N LEU A 178 8.88 -5.51 1.05
CA LEU A 178 9.18 -6.53 2.07
C LEU A 178 9.22 -5.97 3.51
N GLN A 179 9.56 -4.69 3.68
CA GLN A 179 9.73 -4.08 5.00
C GLN A 179 8.57 -3.17 5.41
N ALA A 180 7.74 -2.69 4.47
CA ALA A 180 6.61 -1.84 4.75
C ALA A 180 5.63 -2.51 5.73
N VAL A 181 5.25 -1.74 6.75
CA VAL A 181 4.33 -2.16 7.81
C VAL A 181 3.00 -1.47 7.58
N TYR A 182 1.98 -2.29 7.33
CA TYR A 182 0.59 -1.87 7.24
C TYR A 182 -0.11 -2.39 8.48
N GLU A 183 -0.59 -1.50 9.35
CA GLU A 183 -1.38 -1.91 10.51
C GLU A 183 -2.86 -1.57 10.27
N PRO A 184 -3.78 -2.51 10.56
CA PRO A 184 -5.19 -2.19 10.59
C PRO A 184 -5.55 -1.24 11.74
N PRO A 185 -6.64 -0.48 11.63
CA PRO A 185 -7.10 0.38 12.71
C PRO A 185 -7.34 -0.44 14.00
N PRO A 186 -7.04 0.13 15.18
CA PRO A 186 -6.97 -0.59 16.45
C PRO A 186 -8.26 -1.34 16.84
N THR A 187 -9.41 -0.95 16.29
CA THR A 187 -10.71 -1.59 16.52
C THR A 187 -10.83 -3.01 15.98
N THR A 188 -9.94 -3.44 15.08
CA THR A 188 -10.04 -4.77 14.45
C THR A 188 -9.23 -5.84 15.22
N THR A 189 -8.22 -5.42 15.98
CA THR A 189 -7.34 -6.35 16.70
C THR A 189 -8.05 -7.02 17.88
N GLU A 190 -8.99 -6.33 18.53
CA GLU A 190 -9.78 -6.89 19.64
C GLU A 190 -10.97 -7.75 19.18
N GLN A 191 -11.47 -7.55 17.96
CA GLN A 191 -12.56 -8.39 17.41
C GLN A 191 -12.06 -9.69 16.72
N TYR A 192 -10.80 -9.73 16.29
CA TYR A 192 -10.19 -10.91 15.65
C TYR A 192 -9.12 -11.59 16.50
N GLY A 193 -8.70 -10.97 17.61
CA GLY A 193 -7.97 -11.64 18.69
C GLY A 193 -8.96 -12.37 19.58
N LEU A 194 -9.00 -13.71 19.46
CA LEU A 194 -9.81 -14.70 20.20
C LEU A 194 -10.91 -15.39 19.35
N SER A 195 -10.57 -15.88 18.16
CA SER A 195 -11.35 -16.96 17.52
C SER A 195 -10.47 -17.78 16.58
N SER A 196 -9.35 -18.30 17.08
CA SER A 196 -8.59 -19.36 16.39
C SER A 196 -7.77 -20.18 17.38
N SER A 197 -8.47 -20.95 18.20
CA SER A 197 -7.99 -22.19 18.84
C SER A 197 -9.20 -23.03 19.26
N SER A 198 -10.00 -23.46 18.28
CA SER A 198 -10.80 -24.67 18.44
C SER A 198 -10.08 -25.74 17.64
N ASP A 199 -9.06 -26.33 18.26
CA ASP A 199 -8.57 -27.64 17.87
C ASP A 199 -9.24 -28.61 18.83
N GLY A 200 -10.11 -29.45 18.29
CA GLY A 200 -10.89 -30.42 19.05
C GLY A 200 -9.98 -31.49 19.64
N SER A 201 -9.87 -31.51 20.96
CA SER A 201 -9.40 -32.68 21.70
C SER A 201 -10.53 -33.17 22.59
N SER A 202 -11.39 -34.01 22.01
CA SER A 202 -12.35 -34.80 22.77
C SER A 202 -11.60 -35.97 23.40
N VAL A 203 -11.30 -35.88 24.70
CA VAL A 203 -10.85 -37.01 25.51
C VAL A 203 -12.07 -37.87 25.83
N ILE A 204 -12.15 -39.07 25.25
CA ILE A 204 -13.11 -40.09 25.63
C ILE A 204 -12.57 -40.77 26.90
N ALA A 205 -13.28 -40.64 28.01
CA ALA A 205 -13.07 -41.45 29.19
C ALA A 205 -13.53 -42.88 28.88
N ILE A 206 -12.64 -43.86 29.06
CA ILE A 206 -12.99 -45.27 29.12
C ILE A 206 -12.98 -45.61 30.61
N SER A 207 -14.15 -45.88 31.17
CA SER A 207 -14.28 -46.45 32.51
C SER A 207 -13.87 -47.92 32.49
N GLU A 208 -13.11 -48.36 33.49
CA GLU A 208 -12.94 -49.77 33.87
C GLU A 208 -13.98 -50.14 34.94
#